data_AF-A0A495MLP0-F1
#
_entry.id   AF-A0A495MLP0-F1
#
_cell.length_a   1.000
_cell.length_b   1.000
_cell.length_c   1.000
_cell.angle_alpha   90.00
_cell.angle_beta   90.00
_cell.angle_gamma   90.00
#
_symmetry.space_group_name_H-M   'P 1'
#
loop_
_entity.id
_entity.type
_entity.pdbx_description
1 polymer ?
#
loop_
_entity_poly.entity_id
_entity_poly.type
_entity_poly.pdbx_seq_one_letter_code
_entity_poly.pdbx_strand_id
1 'polypeptide(L)'
;MVVVSNSNPVRVLNSDRVIHKINLSLQQIKDMNNNDIFKKLRVALQLRDDQIAEIMQLVDFRISKAELGAFFRAEDHPNYMECGDQVLRNFLNGLIIHLRGTKENPKNAMDVINENRAQLKSATKKIVPKENVKKPAPKAPGKNFKPKKVESKVNPVEKVRFNNGKNKKA
;
A
#
# COMPACT_ATOMS: atom_id res chain seq x y z
N MET A 1 -35.94 36.70 34.04
CA MET A 1 -34.55 36.99 33.63
C MET A 1 -33.69 36.28 34.68
N VAL A 2 -33.02 35.16 34.45
CA VAL A 2 -31.99 34.85 33.45
C VAL A 2 -32.03 33.35 33.14
N VAL A 3 -31.88 33.03 31.85
CA VAL A 3 -31.67 31.68 31.31
C VAL A 3 -30.27 31.20 31.70
N VAL A 4 -30.13 30.05 32.35
CA VAL A 4 -28.80 29.41 32.54
C VAL A 4 -28.82 28.00 31.96
N SER A 5 -28.33 27.95 30.72
CA SER A 5 -27.36 27.01 30.18
C SER A 5 -27.66 25.51 30.29
N ASN A 6 -28.40 25.05 29.29
CA ASN A 6 -28.41 23.67 28.83
C ASN A 6 -26.99 23.28 28.34
N SER A 7 -26.21 22.62 29.20
CA SER A 7 -24.87 22.14 28.86
C SER A 7 -25.00 20.88 28.02
N ASN A 8 -24.79 21.05 26.72
CA ASN A 8 -24.95 20.03 25.70
C ASN A 8 -23.92 18.88 25.91
N PRO A 9 -24.33 17.66 26.31
CA PRO A 9 -23.40 16.58 26.71
C PRO A 9 -22.53 16.06 25.55
N VAL A 10 -22.91 16.36 24.30
CA VAL A 10 -22.19 15.93 23.09
C VAL A 10 -20.84 16.64 22.92
N ARG A 11 -20.67 17.85 23.47
CA ARG A 11 -19.40 18.61 23.34
C ARG A 11 -18.30 18.06 24.25
N VAL A 12 -18.65 17.54 25.42
CA VAL A 12 -17.70 16.99 26.41
C VAL A 12 -17.12 15.66 25.91
N LEU A 13 -17.96 14.79 25.36
CA LEU A 13 -17.56 13.47 24.82
C LEU A 13 -16.59 13.55 23.63
N ASN A 14 -16.69 14.59 22.81
CA ASN A 14 -15.76 14.80 21.69
C ASN A 14 -14.38 15.26 22.19
N SER A 15 -14.33 16.12 23.21
CA SER A 15 -13.08 16.48 23.89
C SER A 15 -12.47 15.27 24.58
N ASP A 16 -13.27 14.42 25.26
CA ASP A 16 -12.76 13.22 25.93
C ASP A 16 -12.20 12.20 24.93
N ARG A 17 -12.83 12.02 23.75
CA ARG A 17 -12.27 11.19 22.67
C ARG A 17 -11.01 11.80 22.05
N VAL A 18 -10.92 13.11 21.92
CA VAL A 18 -9.73 13.81 21.40
C VAL A 18 -8.59 13.74 22.41
N ILE A 19 -8.86 13.99 23.70
CA ILE A 19 -7.90 13.86 24.80
C ILE A 19 -7.48 12.40 24.97
N HIS A 20 -8.39 11.43 24.82
CA HIS A 20 -8.05 10.01 24.81
C HIS A 20 -7.22 9.62 23.59
N LYS A 21 -7.50 10.16 22.39
CA LYS A 21 -6.65 9.97 21.20
C LYS A 21 -5.28 10.61 21.36
N ILE A 22 -5.21 11.79 21.97
CA ILE A 22 -3.96 12.49 22.26
C ILE A 22 -3.16 11.69 23.30
N ASN A 23 -3.78 11.27 24.39
CA ASN A 23 -3.13 10.46 25.42
C ASN A 23 -2.73 9.07 24.91
N LEU A 24 -3.53 8.44 24.04
CA LEU A 24 -3.18 7.20 23.34
C LEU A 24 -2.01 7.41 22.36
N SER A 25 -1.97 8.56 21.67
CA SER A 25 -0.85 8.99 20.82
C SER A 25 0.42 9.32 21.63
N LEU A 26 0.27 9.77 22.89
CA LEU A 26 1.38 10.07 23.80
C LEU A 26 1.88 8.80 24.53
N GLN A 27 1.03 7.80 24.74
CA GLN A 27 1.42 6.47 25.25
C GLN A 27 2.09 5.59 24.19
N GLN A 28 2.00 5.97 22.91
CA GLN A 28 2.76 5.34 21.81
C GLN A 28 4.19 5.92 21.67
N ILE A 29 4.64 6.74 22.62
CA ILE A 29 6.07 7.08 22.82
C ILE A 29 6.72 5.94 23.64
N LYS A 30 6.48 4.70 23.21
CA LYS A 30 7.16 3.50 23.65
C LYS A 30 7.69 2.87 22.37
N ASP A 31 8.95 3.17 22.10
CA ASP A 31 9.80 2.66 21.01
C ASP A 31 9.16 2.66 19.60
N MET A 32 9.20 3.83 18.95
CA MET A 32 8.83 3.95 17.53
C MET A 32 9.87 3.20 16.68
N ASN A 33 9.45 2.10 16.04
CA ASN A 33 10.30 1.33 15.14
C ASN A 33 10.41 1.98 13.75
N ASN A 34 11.32 1.48 12.92
CA ASN A 34 11.57 2.01 11.59
C ASN A 34 10.35 1.93 10.67
N ASN A 35 9.54 0.88 10.78
CA ASN A 35 8.30 0.74 10.00
C ASN A 35 7.32 1.86 10.35
N ASP A 36 7.18 2.19 11.63
CA ASP A 36 6.32 3.28 12.09
C ASP A 36 6.82 4.64 11.62
N ILE A 37 8.14 4.90 11.68
CA ILE A 37 8.74 6.13 11.12
C ILE A 37 8.41 6.23 9.64
N PHE A 38 8.67 5.16 8.88
CA PHE A 38 8.48 5.16 7.44
C PHE A 38 6.99 5.36 7.08
N LYS A 39 6.08 4.68 7.78
CA LYS A 39 4.63 4.83 7.61
C LYS A 39 4.16 6.25 7.93
N LYS A 40 4.65 6.86 9.02
CA LYS A 40 4.34 8.24 9.39
C LYS A 40 4.84 9.24 8.35
N LEU A 41 6.07 9.08 7.87
CA LEU A 41 6.64 9.95 6.83
C LEU A 41 5.90 9.87 5.51
N ARG A 42 5.53 8.66 5.08
CA ARG A 42 4.69 8.45 3.90
C ARG A 42 3.39 9.26 4.00
N VAL A 43 2.68 9.16 5.12
CA VAL A 43 1.40 9.85 5.33
C VAL A 43 1.59 11.36 5.46
N ALA A 44 2.58 11.81 6.24
CA ALA A 44 2.85 13.23 6.45
C ALA A 44 3.18 13.96 5.14
N LEU A 45 4.00 13.35 4.29
CA LEU A 45 4.42 13.91 3.00
C LEU A 45 3.46 13.56 1.85
N GLN A 46 2.35 12.87 2.15
CA GLN A 46 1.31 12.53 1.19
C GLN A 46 1.85 11.74 -0.03
N LEU A 47 2.78 10.82 0.23
CA LEU A 47 3.45 10.02 -0.79
C LEU A 47 2.66 8.75 -1.12
N ARG A 48 2.63 8.41 -2.41
CA ARG A 48 2.19 7.11 -2.91
C ARG A 48 3.37 6.14 -3.00
N ASP A 49 3.09 4.84 -3.00
CA ASP A 49 4.13 3.80 -3.08
C ASP A 49 5.01 3.96 -4.33
N ASP A 50 4.41 4.35 -5.46
CA ASP A 50 5.09 4.62 -6.72
C ASP A 50 6.11 5.75 -6.58
N GLN A 51 5.72 6.83 -5.89
CA GLN A 51 6.59 7.98 -5.63
C GLN A 51 7.70 7.62 -4.65
N ILE A 52 7.42 6.78 -3.65
CA ILE A 52 8.45 6.28 -2.74
C ILE A 52 9.49 5.47 -3.52
N ALA A 53 9.06 4.60 -4.45
CA ALA A 53 9.97 3.85 -5.29
C ALA A 53 10.83 4.76 -6.19
N GLU A 54 10.27 5.83 -6.75
CA GLU A 54 11.01 6.85 -7.50
C GLU A 54 12.03 7.59 -6.62
N ILE A 55 11.64 7.95 -5.39
CA ILE A 55 12.53 8.62 -4.42
C ILE A 55 13.71 7.72 -4.07
N MET A 56 13.49 6.41 -3.87
CA MET A 56 14.57 5.47 -3.57
C MET A 56 15.54 5.29 -4.75
N GLN A 57 15.06 5.41 -6.00
CA GLN A 57 15.92 5.36 -7.19
C GLN A 57 16.89 6.55 -7.27
N LEU A 58 16.57 7.71 -6.66
CA LEU A 58 17.48 8.86 -6.63
C LEU A 58 18.79 8.59 -5.87
N VAL A 59 18.81 7.56 -5.03
CA VAL A 59 19.99 7.11 -4.28
C VAL A 59 20.44 5.71 -4.71
N ASP A 60 20.10 5.33 -5.95
CA ASP A 60 20.40 4.03 -6.56
C ASP A 60 19.88 2.81 -5.76
N PHE A 61 18.88 3.03 -4.89
CA PHE A 61 18.25 1.96 -4.13
C PHE A 61 16.97 1.50 -4.85
N ARG A 62 17.01 0.27 -5.38
CA ARG A 62 15.84 -0.31 -6.06
C ARG A 62 14.96 -1.02 -5.04
N ILE A 63 13.69 -0.64 -5.01
CA ILE A 63 12.66 -1.31 -4.21
C ILE A 63 11.40 -1.52 -5.06
N SER A 64 10.77 -2.68 -4.91
CA SER A 64 9.51 -2.99 -5.56
C SER A 64 8.30 -2.51 -4.74
N LYS A 65 7.16 -2.33 -5.40
CA LYS A 65 5.89 -2.01 -4.71
C LYS A 65 5.47 -3.12 -3.73
N ALA A 66 5.84 -4.36 -4.01
CA ALA A 66 5.52 -5.50 -3.14
C ALA A 66 6.28 -5.41 -1.81
N GLU A 67 7.58 -5.09 -1.85
CA GLU A 67 8.42 -4.89 -0.67
C GLU A 67 7.96 -3.67 0.15
N LEU A 68 7.66 -2.55 -0.52
CA LEU A 68 7.06 -1.40 0.16
C LEU A 68 5.75 -1.77 0.86
N GLY A 69 4.89 -2.53 0.19
CA GLY A 69 3.67 -3.06 0.77
C GLY A 69 3.93 -3.95 1.99
N ALA A 70 5.03 -4.71 2.00
CA ALA A 70 5.42 -5.55 3.14
C ALA A 70 5.81 -4.72 4.38
N PHE A 71 6.56 -3.62 4.20
CA PHE A 71 6.95 -2.73 5.30
C PHE A 71 5.78 -2.02 5.98
N PHE A 72 4.70 -1.74 5.23
CA PHE A 72 3.55 -1.00 5.76
C PHE A 72 2.46 -1.88 6.37
N ARG A 73 2.61 -3.21 6.33
CA ARG A 73 1.68 -4.15 6.97
C ARG A 73 1.79 -4.07 8.50
N ALA A 74 0.81 -4.67 9.16
CA ALA A 74 0.87 -4.91 10.60
C ALA A 74 1.80 -6.09 10.89
N GLU A 75 2.43 -6.08 12.07
CA GLU A 75 3.47 -7.04 12.47
C GLU A 75 2.97 -8.50 12.53
N ASP A 76 1.67 -8.70 12.70
CA ASP A 76 0.98 -10.00 12.73
C ASP A 76 0.68 -10.55 11.32
N HIS A 77 0.90 -9.77 10.27
CA HIS A 77 0.58 -10.19 8.91
C HIS A 77 1.65 -11.15 8.35
N PRO A 78 1.29 -12.26 7.65
CA PRO A 78 2.27 -13.25 7.16
C PRO A 78 3.33 -12.70 6.21
N ASN A 79 2.97 -11.68 5.43
CA ASN A 79 3.89 -10.95 4.54
C ASN A 79 4.44 -9.65 5.15
N TYR A 80 4.40 -9.49 6.46
CA TYR A 80 5.07 -8.38 7.13
C TYR A 80 6.58 -8.50 6.97
N MET A 81 7.24 -7.36 6.78
CA MET A 81 8.70 -7.30 6.75
C MET A 81 9.15 -6.13 7.62
N GLU A 82 10.16 -6.37 8.44
CA GLU A 82 10.80 -5.32 9.24
C GLU A 82 11.59 -4.37 8.33
N CYS A 83 11.45 -3.06 8.55
CA CYS A 83 12.18 -2.03 7.84
C CYS A 83 13.55 -1.85 8.51
N GLY A 84 14.62 -2.28 7.85
CA GLY A 84 15.97 -2.07 8.37
C GLY A 84 16.43 -0.61 8.30
N ASP A 85 17.39 -0.25 9.16
CA ASP A 85 17.99 1.10 9.20
C ASP A 85 18.52 1.56 7.85
N GLN A 86 19.05 0.64 7.05
CA GLN A 86 19.60 0.94 5.73
C GLN A 86 18.53 1.45 4.76
N VAL A 87 17.34 0.84 4.80
CA VAL A 87 16.20 1.26 3.95
C VAL A 87 15.76 2.64 4.37
N LEU A 88 15.58 2.86 5.67
CA LEU A 88 15.13 4.15 6.20
C LEU A 88 16.15 5.26 5.92
N ARG A 89 17.45 4.99 6.10
CA ARG A 89 18.54 5.93 5.77
C ARG A 89 18.52 6.32 4.30
N ASN A 90 18.42 5.35 3.40
CA ASN A 90 18.36 5.61 1.96
C ASN A 90 17.11 6.41 1.58
N PHE A 91 15.97 6.09 2.18
CA PHE A 91 14.74 6.85 1.97
C PHE A 91 14.88 8.31 2.42
N LEU A 92 15.44 8.56 3.61
CA LEU A 92 15.68 9.91 4.12
C LEU A 92 16.65 10.70 3.22
N ASN A 93 17.73 10.07 2.73
CA ASN A 93 18.64 10.70 1.77
C ASN A 93 17.93 11.01 0.44
N GLY A 94 17.10 10.09 -0.06
CA GLY A 94 16.27 10.34 -1.24
C GLY A 94 15.29 11.49 -1.04
N LEU A 95 14.70 11.63 0.16
CA LEU A 95 13.81 12.75 0.49
C LEU A 95 14.52 14.10 0.46
N ILE A 96 15.79 14.16 0.87
CA ILE A 96 16.58 15.40 0.76
C ILE A 96 16.65 15.84 -0.70
N ILE A 97 16.99 14.92 -1.61
CA ILE A 97 17.08 15.21 -3.05
C ILE A 97 15.71 15.57 -3.63
N HIS A 98 14.66 14.84 -3.24
CA HIS A 98 13.31 15.04 -3.75
C HIS A 98 12.71 16.39 -3.33
N LEU A 99 12.82 16.75 -2.04
CA LEU A 99 12.18 17.94 -1.47
C LEU A 99 13.04 19.20 -1.59
N ARG A 100 14.37 19.09 -1.45
CA ARG A 100 15.28 20.25 -1.47
C ARG A 100 16.01 20.41 -2.79
N GLY A 101 16.00 19.40 -3.66
CA GLY A 101 16.78 19.41 -4.88
C GLY A 101 18.25 19.07 -4.65
N THR A 102 19.01 18.95 -5.74
CA THR A 102 20.47 18.82 -5.69
C THR A 102 21.10 20.20 -5.52
N LYS A 103 22.40 20.24 -5.21
CA LYS A 103 23.16 21.50 -5.11
C LYS A 103 23.03 22.37 -6.37
N GLU A 104 23.01 21.73 -7.54
CA GLU A 104 22.91 22.40 -8.84
C GLU A 104 21.48 22.84 -9.19
N ASN A 105 20.45 22.23 -8.58
CA ASN A 105 19.05 22.53 -8.86
C ASN A 105 18.21 22.48 -7.57
N PRO A 106 18.21 23.57 -6.77
CA PRO A 106 17.44 23.63 -5.54
C PRO A 106 15.94 23.65 -5.81
N LYS A 107 15.17 22.99 -4.94
CA LYS A 107 13.70 22.92 -4.97
C LYS A 107 13.10 23.40 -3.66
N ASN A 108 11.90 23.94 -3.73
CA ASN A 108 11.12 24.28 -2.55
C ASN A 108 10.28 23.06 -2.11
N ALA A 109 10.44 22.65 -0.85
CA ALA A 109 9.74 21.50 -0.31
C ALA A 109 8.22 21.67 -0.29
N MET A 110 7.71 22.89 -0.09
CA MET A 110 6.27 23.14 -0.01
C MET A 110 5.59 22.90 -1.36
N ASP A 111 6.24 23.29 -2.46
CA ASP A 111 5.71 23.11 -3.81
C ASP A 111 5.59 21.62 -4.14
N VAL A 112 6.63 20.83 -3.82
CA VAL A 112 6.63 19.37 -4.03
C VAL A 112 5.53 18.67 -3.21
N ILE A 113 5.32 19.07 -1.94
CA ILE A 113 4.26 18.50 -1.11
C ILE A 113 2.86 18.86 -1.68
N ASN A 114 2.69 20.07 -2.18
CA ASN A 114 1.45 20.50 -2.83
C ASN A 114 1.17 19.70 -4.11
N GLU A 115 2.20 19.41 -4.90
CA GLU A 115 2.10 18.52 -6.06
C GLU A 115 1.69 17.10 -5.67
N ASN A 116 2.33 16.51 -4.65
CA ASN A 116 1.96 15.18 -4.13
C ASN A 116 0.48 15.13 -3.71
N ARG A 117 0.03 16.17 -2.99
CA ARG A 117 -1.38 16.32 -2.61
C ARG A 117 -2.31 16.43 -3.82
N ALA A 118 -1.92 17.18 -4.84
CA ALA A 118 -2.71 17.35 -6.06
C ALA A 118 -2.82 16.02 -6.83
N GLN A 119 -1.74 15.23 -6.89
CA GLN A 119 -1.73 13.91 -7.50
C GLN A 119 -2.63 12.90 -6.77
N LEU A 120 -2.70 12.96 -5.43
CA LEU A 120 -3.66 12.15 -4.67
C LEU A 120 -5.11 12.53 -5.00
N LYS A 121 -5.44 13.82 -5.12
CA LYS A 121 -6.80 14.29 -5.44
C LYS A 121 -7.25 13.91 -6.85
N SER A 122 -6.35 13.94 -7.83
CA SER A 122 -6.68 13.62 -9.23
C SER A 122 -6.95 12.14 -9.45
N ALA A 123 -6.27 11.25 -8.71
CA ALA A 123 -6.53 9.81 -8.71
C ALA A 123 -7.97 9.49 -8.23
N THR A 124 -8.44 10.16 -7.18
CA THR A 124 -9.80 9.97 -6.64
C THR A 124 -10.88 10.49 -7.57
N LYS A 125 -10.63 11.57 -8.32
CA LYS A 125 -11.61 12.18 -9.25
C LYS A 125 -11.82 11.38 -10.54
N LYS A 126 -10.88 10.50 -10.93
CA LYS A 126 -11.05 9.60 -12.09
C LYS A 126 -12.02 8.44 -11.83
N ILE A 127 -12.42 8.20 -10.58
CA ILE A 127 -13.43 7.20 -10.22
C ILE A 127 -14.79 7.89 -10.10
N VAL A 128 -15.35 8.34 -11.23
CA VAL A 128 -16.78 8.68 -11.32
C VAL A 128 -17.53 7.40 -11.70
N PRO A 129 -18.57 6.96 -10.97
CA PRO A 129 -19.39 5.84 -11.39
C PRO A 129 -20.05 6.17 -12.73
N LYS A 130 -19.72 5.44 -13.80
CA LYS A 130 -20.61 5.37 -14.97
C LYS A 130 -21.83 4.56 -14.57
N GLU A 131 -22.82 5.26 -14.03
CA GLU A 131 -24.20 4.80 -14.06
C GLU A 131 -24.65 4.70 -15.54
N ASN A 132 -25.45 3.66 -15.81
CA ASN A 132 -26.29 3.42 -16.99
C ASN A 132 -25.80 2.35 -17.98
N VAL A 133 -26.12 1.08 -17.67
CA VAL A 133 -26.56 0.12 -18.70
C VAL A 133 -27.90 -0.49 -18.28
N LYS A 134 -28.92 -0.15 -19.07
CA LYS A 134 -30.28 -0.70 -19.16
C LYS A 134 -30.45 -2.16 -18.67
N LYS A 135 -31.43 -2.32 -17.79
CA LYS A 135 -32.14 -3.56 -17.43
C LYS A 135 -32.80 -4.22 -18.67
N PRO A 136 -32.51 -5.48 -19.01
CA PRO A 136 -33.43 -6.28 -19.81
C PRO A 136 -34.42 -7.00 -18.88
N ALA A 137 -35.70 -6.98 -19.27
CA ALA A 137 -36.83 -7.63 -18.60
C ALA A 137 -36.64 -9.16 -18.43
N PRO A 138 -37.35 -9.79 -17.47
CA PRO A 138 -37.18 -11.21 -17.15
C PRO A 138 -37.85 -12.10 -18.21
N LYS A 139 -37.13 -13.10 -18.72
CA LYS A 139 -37.71 -14.25 -19.43
C LYS A 139 -37.70 -15.47 -18.51
N ALA A 140 -38.84 -16.13 -18.40
CA ALA A 140 -39.15 -17.25 -17.53
C ALA A 140 -38.49 -18.59 -18.02
N PRO A 141 -38.72 -19.75 -17.37
CA PRO A 141 -37.67 -20.56 -16.77
C PRO A 141 -37.29 -21.84 -17.56
N GLY A 142 -36.10 -22.37 -17.26
CA GLY A 142 -35.79 -23.80 -17.31
C GLY A 142 -34.81 -24.27 -18.38
N LYS A 143 -33.66 -24.81 -17.94
CA LYS A 143 -33.17 -26.17 -18.27
C LYS A 143 -31.92 -26.51 -17.42
N ASN A 144 -31.99 -27.67 -16.78
CA ASN A 144 -31.09 -28.21 -15.75
C ASN A 144 -29.60 -28.25 -16.15
N PHE A 145 -28.72 -27.82 -15.23
CA PHE A 145 -27.30 -28.13 -15.27
C PHE A 145 -26.98 -29.22 -14.23
N LYS A 146 -26.56 -30.40 -14.68
CA LYS A 146 -26.01 -31.47 -13.82
C LYS A 146 -24.51 -31.22 -13.59
N PRO A 147 -23.95 -31.41 -12.37
CA PRO A 147 -22.53 -31.19 -12.12
C PRO A 147 -21.68 -32.35 -12.65
N LYS A 148 -20.60 -32.04 -13.39
CA LYS A 148 -19.62 -33.03 -13.89
C LYS A 148 -18.39 -33.03 -12.97
N LYS A 149 -18.06 -34.23 -12.49
CA LYS A 149 -17.00 -34.63 -11.56
C LYS A 149 -15.59 -34.27 -12.07
N VAL A 150 -14.74 -33.81 -11.14
CA VAL A 150 -13.32 -33.45 -11.32
C VAL A 150 -12.45 -34.70 -11.32
N GLU A 151 -11.57 -34.85 -12.31
CA GLU A 151 -10.44 -35.80 -12.28
C GLU A 151 -9.16 -35.12 -12.81
N SER A 152 -8.12 -35.22 -11.99
CA SER A 152 -6.76 -34.68 -12.12
C SER A 152 -5.92 -35.38 -13.18
N LYS A 153 -5.14 -34.62 -13.96
CA LYS A 153 -4.01 -35.18 -14.74
C LYS A 153 -2.72 -34.40 -14.49
N VAL A 154 -1.65 -35.20 -14.43
CA VAL A 154 -0.33 -35.00 -13.79
C VAL A 154 0.64 -34.18 -14.66
N ASN A 155 1.60 -33.52 -13.99
CA ASN A 155 2.69 -32.70 -14.53
C ASN A 155 3.57 -33.42 -15.58
N PRO A 156 4.06 -32.75 -16.65
CA PRO A 156 4.89 -33.38 -17.68
C PRO A 156 6.36 -32.92 -17.63
N VAL A 157 7.20 -33.53 -16.78
CA VAL A 157 8.66 -33.44 -16.98
C VAL A 157 9.32 -34.72 -16.47
N GLU A 158 9.64 -35.64 -17.39
CA GLU A 158 10.57 -36.78 -17.25
C GLU A 158 10.48 -37.54 -18.60
N LYS A 159 11.51 -37.97 -19.34
CA LYS A 159 12.96 -38.14 -19.19
C LYS A 159 13.55 -38.17 -20.62
N VAL A 160 14.59 -37.40 -20.91
CA VAL A 160 15.46 -37.61 -22.09
C VAL A 160 16.75 -38.26 -21.60
N ARG A 161 17.02 -39.53 -21.94
CA ARG A 161 18.38 -40.14 -21.82
C ARG A 161 18.64 -41.26 -22.85
N PHE A 162 19.56 -40.92 -23.76
CA PHE A 162 20.62 -41.66 -24.47
C PHE A 162 20.40 -43.07 -25.08
N ASN A 163 20.60 -43.15 -26.40
CA ASN A 163 20.91 -44.37 -27.16
C ASN A 163 22.40 -44.72 -27.00
N ASN A 164 22.69 -45.94 -26.55
CA ASN A 164 24.03 -46.51 -26.64
C ASN A 164 23.97 -47.79 -27.49
N GLY A 165 24.53 -47.74 -28.69
CA GLY A 165 24.62 -48.88 -29.60
C GLY A 165 25.60 -49.94 -29.08
N LYS A 166 25.27 -51.21 -29.30
CA LYS A 166 26.22 -52.32 -29.49
C LYS A 166 25.49 -53.54 -30.08
N ASN A 167 25.96 -53.90 -31.27
CA ASN A 167 25.70 -55.08 -32.11
C ASN A 167 25.57 -56.42 -31.35
N LYS A 168 24.75 -57.36 -31.84
CA LYS A 168 25.13 -58.43 -32.79
C LYS A 168 23.99 -59.44 -32.98
N LYS A 169 23.85 -59.91 -34.21
CA LYS A 169 23.04 -61.07 -34.63
C LYS A 169 23.56 -62.37 -33.99
N ALA A 170 22.64 -63.27 -33.67
CA ALA A 170 22.72 -64.71 -33.94
C ALA A 170 21.28 -65.23 -33.99
#